data_AF-A0AAU0HID1-F1
#
_entry.id   AF-A0AAU0HID1-F1
#
_cell.length_a   1.000
_cell.length_b   1.000
_cell.length_c   1.000
_cell.angle_alpha   90.00
_cell.angle_beta   90.00
_cell.angle_gamma   90.00
#
_symmetry.space_group_name_H-M   'P 1'
#
loop_
_entity.id
_entity.type
_entity.pdbx_description
1 polymer ?
#
loop_
_entity_poly.entity_id
_entity_poly.type
_entity_poly.pdbx_seq_one_letter_code
_entity_poly.pdbx_strand_id
1 'polypeptide(L)'
;MSEPSPSDRTTVERGQAAALGINEAYISLLVERFYEAVRVDPALGPVFAAAIGADWTPHLATMKRFWSSVALGTGVYEGRPVPAHARHRDITPEHFERWLVLFRETLEETAPCPDAADFFLERAARIGKSLKLALFGLPGLARD
;
A
#
# COMPACT_ATOMS: atom_id res chain seq x y z
N MET A 1 29.68 11.92 2.52
CA MET A 1 29.00 10.87 3.32
C MET A 1 28.65 9.76 2.36
N SER A 2 29.23 8.57 2.50
CA SER A 2 28.92 7.43 1.63
C SER A 2 27.52 6.92 1.95
N GLU A 3 26.71 6.67 0.92
CA GLU A 3 25.40 6.07 1.12
C GLU A 3 25.53 4.66 1.72
N PRO A 4 24.62 4.24 2.62
CA PRO A 4 24.62 2.89 3.17
C PRO A 4 24.35 1.85 2.08
N SER A 5 25.01 0.69 2.21
CA SER A 5 24.82 -0.50 1.36
C SER A 5 23.36 -0.99 1.43
N PRO A 6 22.82 -1.66 0.39
CA PRO A 6 21.45 -2.21 0.41
C PRO A 6 21.16 -3.10 1.64
N SER A 7 22.16 -3.85 2.11
CA SER A 7 22.03 -4.68 3.33
C SER A 7 21.95 -3.85 4.61
N ASP A 8 22.67 -2.73 4.67
CA ASP A 8 22.64 -1.81 5.81
C ASP A 8 21.31 -1.05 5.85
N ARG A 9 20.79 -0.61 4.69
CA ARG A 9 19.46 0.03 4.61
C ARG A 9 18.36 -0.89 5.12
N THR A 10 18.37 -2.15 4.69
CA THR A 10 17.37 -3.15 5.12
C THR A 10 17.42 -3.38 6.63
N THR A 11 18.62 -3.39 7.22
CA THR A 11 18.81 -3.57 8.67
C THR A 11 18.32 -2.36 9.46
N VAL A 12 18.63 -1.13 8.99
CA VAL A 12 18.16 0.12 9.59
C VAL A 12 16.64 0.23 9.51
N GLU A 13 16.04 -0.08 8.35
CA GLU A 13 14.59 -0.05 8.16
C GLU A 13 13.86 -1.03 9.08
N ARG A 14 14.38 -2.25 9.25
CA ARG A 14 13.84 -3.23 10.21
C ARG A 14 13.96 -2.77 11.66
N GLY A 15 15.09 -2.19 12.04
CA GLY A 15 15.30 -1.64 13.39
C GLY A 15 14.34 -0.49 13.69
N GLN A 16 14.13 0.39 12.72
CA GLN A 16 13.17 1.49 12.81
C GLN A 16 11.74 0.96 12.92
N ALA A 17 11.32 0.02 12.08
CA ALA A 17 9.98 -0.55 12.11
C ALA A 17 9.66 -1.18 13.48
N ALA A 18 10.60 -1.95 14.03
CA ALA A 18 10.44 -2.55 15.36
C ALA A 18 10.32 -1.49 16.47
N ALA A 19 11.13 -0.42 16.43
CA ALA A 19 11.05 0.68 17.40
C ALA A 19 9.71 1.44 17.35
N LEU A 20 9.07 1.46 16.18
CA LEU A 20 7.74 2.04 15.97
C LEU A 20 6.59 1.08 16.32
N GLY A 21 6.88 -0.11 16.88
CA GLY A 21 5.85 -1.11 17.19
C GLY A 21 5.25 -1.79 15.96
N ILE A 22 5.87 -1.64 14.78
CA ILE A 22 5.42 -2.26 13.55
C ILE A 22 5.84 -3.73 13.55
N ASN A 23 4.87 -4.63 13.49
CA ASN A 23 5.07 -6.08 13.42
C ASN A 23 3.96 -6.73 12.58
N GLU A 24 4.05 -8.05 12.36
CA GLU A 24 3.09 -8.79 11.54
C GLU A 24 1.65 -8.72 12.08
N ALA A 25 1.47 -8.67 13.41
CA ALA A 25 0.14 -8.56 14.00
C ALA A 25 -0.49 -7.19 13.70
N TYR A 26 0.29 -6.12 13.81
CA TYR A 26 -0.16 -4.78 13.44
C TYR A 26 -0.43 -4.68 11.94
N ILE A 27 0.44 -5.22 11.08
CA ILE A 27 0.21 -5.23 9.63
C ILE A 27 -1.07 -5.99 9.28
N SER A 28 -1.33 -7.12 9.92
CA SER A 28 -2.58 -7.85 9.73
C SER A 28 -3.78 -6.98 10.14
N LEU A 29 -3.74 -6.32 11.30
CA LEU A 29 -4.81 -5.42 11.74
C LEU A 29 -5.05 -4.28 10.75
N LEU A 30 -3.98 -3.58 10.34
CA LEU A 30 -4.04 -2.48 9.38
C LEU A 30 -4.68 -2.92 8.06
N VAL A 31 -4.25 -4.06 7.51
CA VAL A 31 -4.78 -4.58 6.24
C VAL A 31 -6.26 -4.94 6.36
N GLU A 32 -6.66 -5.63 7.43
CA GLU A 32 -8.08 -5.98 7.64
C GLU A 32 -8.94 -4.71 7.74
N ARG A 33 -8.57 -3.76 8.60
CA ARG A 33 -9.31 -2.51 8.79
C ARG A 33 -9.39 -1.67 7.54
N PHE A 34 -8.28 -1.56 6.82
CA PHE A 34 -8.25 -0.79 5.60
C PHE A 34 -9.18 -1.37 4.53
N TYR A 35 -9.20 -2.69 4.36
CA TYR A 35 -10.06 -3.31 3.35
C TYR A 35 -11.52 -3.46 3.78
N GLU A 36 -11.83 -3.47 5.08
CA GLU A 36 -13.19 -3.23 5.57
C GLU A 36 -13.70 -1.87 5.08
N ALA A 37 -12.90 -0.81 5.23
CA ALA A 37 -13.25 0.54 4.77
C ALA A 37 -13.35 0.64 3.23
N VAL A 38 -12.38 0.09 2.50
CA VAL A 38 -12.39 0.08 1.02
C VAL A 38 -13.64 -0.61 0.47
N ARG A 39 -14.09 -1.70 1.10
CA ARG A 39 -15.23 -2.49 0.60
C ARG A 39 -16.55 -1.72 0.63
N VAL A 40 -16.71 -0.80 1.59
CA VAL A 40 -17.94 0.00 1.75
C VAL A 40 -17.82 1.40 1.15
N ASP A 41 -16.64 1.79 0.69
CA ASP A 41 -16.42 3.08 0.05
C ASP A 41 -17.13 3.15 -1.32
N PRO A 42 -17.92 4.21 -1.60
CA PRO A 42 -18.71 4.29 -2.83
C PRO A 42 -17.87 4.41 -4.10
N ALA A 43 -16.64 4.92 -4.04
CA ALA A 43 -15.77 5.06 -5.20
C ALA A 43 -14.89 3.81 -5.41
N LEU A 44 -14.33 3.26 -4.32
CA LEU A 44 -13.40 2.14 -4.41
C LEU A 44 -14.09 0.77 -4.36
N GLY A 45 -15.14 0.63 -3.55
CA GLY A 45 -15.85 -0.63 -3.34
C GLY A 45 -16.24 -1.33 -4.65
N PRO A 46 -16.90 -0.65 -5.61
CA PRO A 46 -17.24 -1.23 -6.91
C PRO A 46 -16.02 -1.71 -7.72
N VAL A 47 -14.93 -0.93 -7.72
CA VAL A 47 -13.69 -1.26 -8.45
C VAL A 47 -13.05 -2.53 -7.90
N PHE A 48 -12.92 -2.63 -6.58
CA PHE A 48 -12.35 -3.81 -5.93
C PHE A 48 -13.29 -5.01 -6.03
N ALA A 49 -14.60 -4.84 -5.88
CA ALA A 49 -15.58 -5.92 -6.02
C ALA A 49 -15.56 -6.53 -7.42
N ALA A 50 -15.44 -5.70 -8.47
CA ALA A 50 -15.31 -6.18 -9.85
C ALA A 50 -14.00 -6.97 -10.08
N ALA A 51 -12.92 -6.62 -9.39
CA ALA A 51 -11.61 -7.24 -9.53
C ALA A 51 -11.42 -8.53 -8.69
N ILE A 52 -12.01 -8.57 -7.48
CA ILE A 52 -11.79 -9.63 -6.47
C ILE A 52 -12.97 -10.61 -6.45
N GLY A 53 -14.20 -10.13 -6.66
CA GLY A 53 -15.42 -10.91 -6.48
C GLY A 53 -15.79 -11.08 -5.00
N ALA A 54 -16.40 -12.23 -4.68
CA ALA A 54 -16.97 -12.51 -3.36
C ALA A 54 -15.92 -12.92 -2.32
N ASP A 55 -14.85 -13.61 -2.74
CA ASP A 55 -13.80 -14.10 -1.84
C ASP A 55 -12.61 -13.13 -1.79
N TRP A 56 -12.49 -12.43 -0.67
CA TRP A 56 -11.43 -11.46 -0.42
C TRP A 56 -10.20 -12.07 0.26
N THR A 57 -10.30 -13.30 0.78
CA THR A 57 -9.23 -13.92 1.57
C THR A 57 -7.89 -13.99 0.81
N PRO A 58 -7.83 -14.38 -0.48
CA PRO A 58 -6.57 -14.38 -1.24
C PRO A 58 -5.97 -12.98 -1.42
N HIS A 59 -6.83 -11.97 -1.58
CA HIS A 59 -6.39 -10.58 -1.73
C HIS A 59 -5.79 -10.04 -0.43
N LEU A 60 -6.49 -10.23 0.70
CA LEU A 60 -6.03 -9.82 2.02
C LEU A 60 -4.70 -10.50 2.39
N ALA A 61 -4.56 -11.81 2.13
CA ALA A 61 -3.31 -12.52 2.35
C ALA A 61 -2.15 -11.95 1.50
N THR A 62 -2.43 -11.55 0.27
CA THR A 62 -1.45 -10.90 -0.61
C THR A 62 -1.05 -9.53 -0.08
N MET A 63 -1.99 -8.75 0.44
CA MET A 63 -1.74 -7.42 1.00
C MET A 63 -0.98 -7.45 2.32
N LYS A 64 -1.21 -8.45 3.17
CA LYS A 64 -0.37 -8.70 4.35
C LYS A 64 1.08 -8.97 3.97
N ARG A 65 1.31 -9.87 2.99
CA ARG A 65 2.66 -10.13 2.46
C ARG A 65 3.30 -8.87 1.85
N PHE A 66 2.53 -8.09 1.10
CA PHE A 66 3.00 -6.84 0.50
C PHE A 66 3.48 -5.85 1.55
N TRP A 67 2.65 -5.55 2.55
CA TRP A 67 2.99 -4.60 3.60
C TRP A 67 4.08 -5.12 4.55
N SER A 68 4.15 -6.43 4.79
CA SER A 68 5.29 -7.06 5.46
C SER A 68 6.60 -6.83 4.71
N SER A 69 6.63 -7.07 3.39
CA SER A 69 7.80 -6.76 2.57
C SER A 69 8.16 -5.27 2.60
N VAL A 70 7.18 -4.37 2.56
CA VAL A 70 7.40 -2.92 2.52
C VAL A 70 7.86 -2.36 3.87
N ALA A 71 7.31 -2.84 4.97
CA ALA A 71 7.56 -2.29 6.30
C ALA A 71 8.70 -3.01 7.04
N LEU A 72 8.79 -4.32 6.87
CA LEU A 72 9.72 -5.20 7.60
C LEU A 72 10.84 -5.75 6.69
N GLY A 73 10.82 -5.44 5.39
CA GLY A 73 11.84 -5.91 4.46
C GLY A 73 11.93 -7.43 4.38
N THR A 74 10.84 -8.16 4.63
CA THR A 74 10.82 -9.63 4.69
C THR A 74 11.03 -10.30 3.33
N GLY A 75 10.66 -9.61 2.24
CA GLY A 75 10.83 -10.11 0.87
C GLY A 75 9.82 -11.19 0.46
N VAL A 76 8.78 -11.44 1.26
CA VAL A 76 7.79 -12.51 1.03
C VAL A 76 6.74 -12.18 -0.04
N TYR A 77 6.65 -10.92 -0.45
CA TYR A 77 5.84 -10.50 -1.59
C TYR A 77 6.64 -10.54 -2.89
N GLU A 78 6.21 -11.40 -3.81
CA GLU A 78 6.84 -11.62 -5.12
C GLU A 78 6.04 -11.02 -6.29
N GLY A 79 4.93 -10.34 -5.99
CA GLY A 79 4.02 -9.81 -7.00
C GLY A 79 4.57 -8.57 -7.73
N ARG A 80 3.96 -8.23 -8.87
CA ARG A 80 4.31 -7.04 -9.66
C ARG A 80 3.13 -6.06 -9.64
N PRO A 81 3.17 -4.99 -8.81
CA PRO A 81 2.04 -4.09 -8.63
C PRO A 81 1.55 -3.44 -9.92
N VAL A 82 2.44 -2.91 -10.76
CA VAL A 82 2.04 -2.21 -12.00
C VAL A 82 1.20 -3.11 -12.94
N PRO A 83 1.66 -4.31 -13.35
CA PRO A 83 0.82 -5.22 -14.14
C PRO A 83 -0.51 -5.59 -13.47
N ALA A 84 -0.51 -5.77 -12.14
CA ALA A 84 -1.71 -6.14 -11.40
C ALA A 84 -2.79 -5.03 -11.45
N HIS A 85 -2.39 -3.76 -11.49
CA HIS A 85 -3.33 -2.63 -11.61
C HIS A 85 -3.68 -2.31 -13.06
N ALA A 86 -2.71 -2.38 -13.99
CA ALA A 86 -2.90 -1.99 -15.40
C ALA A 86 -3.92 -2.85 -16.18
N ARG A 87 -4.25 -4.05 -15.68
CA ARG A 87 -5.30 -4.90 -16.27
C ARG A 87 -6.72 -4.42 -16.00
N HIS A 88 -6.92 -3.52 -15.04
CA HIS A 88 -8.24 -3.00 -14.66
C HIS A 88 -8.48 -1.64 -15.33
N ARG A 89 -9.44 -1.57 -16.24
CA ARG A 89 -9.73 -0.36 -17.04
C ARG A 89 -10.49 0.72 -16.25
N ASP A 90 -11.20 0.32 -15.20
CA ASP A 90 -12.03 1.21 -14.39
C ASP A 90 -11.24 1.93 -13.29
N ILE A 91 -9.93 1.68 -13.16
CA ILE A 91 -9.07 2.43 -12.26
C ILE A 91 -8.77 3.80 -12.88
N THR A 92 -9.02 4.87 -12.12
CA THR A 92 -8.76 6.26 -12.52
C THR A 92 -7.75 6.90 -11.57
N PRO A 93 -7.14 8.04 -11.95
CA PRO A 93 -6.30 8.85 -11.07
C PRO A 93 -6.91 9.20 -9.70
N GLU A 94 -8.22 9.41 -9.65
CA GLU A 94 -8.98 9.81 -8.45
C GLU A 94 -9.11 8.63 -7.46
N HIS A 95 -9.18 7.39 -7.96
CA HIS A 95 -9.18 6.21 -7.09
C HIS A 95 -7.91 6.12 -6.25
N PHE A 96 -6.75 6.53 -6.78
CA PHE A 96 -5.51 6.57 -5.99
C PHE A 96 -5.57 7.61 -4.86
N GLU A 97 -6.19 8.76 -5.11
CA GLU A 97 -6.33 9.83 -4.12
C GLU A 97 -7.29 9.38 -3.01
N ARG A 98 -8.45 8.81 -3.38
CA ARG A 98 -9.40 8.27 -2.41
C ARG A 98 -8.81 7.13 -1.59
N TRP A 99 -8.05 6.24 -2.22
CA TRP A 99 -7.34 5.14 -1.54
C TRP A 99 -6.37 5.67 -0.49
N LEU A 100 -5.60 6.73 -0.81
CA LEU A 100 -4.67 7.34 0.14
C LEU A 100 -5.37 8.05 1.30
N VAL A 101 -6.54 8.65 1.06
CA VAL A 101 -7.37 9.24 2.12
C VAL A 101 -7.83 8.15 3.09
N LEU A 102 -8.47 7.08 2.60
CA LEU A 102 -8.92 5.98 3.46
C LEU A 102 -7.76 5.31 4.20
N PHE A 103 -6.60 5.18 3.55
CA PHE A 103 -5.43 4.56 4.17
C PHE A 103 -4.90 5.42 5.32
N ARG A 104 -4.88 6.74 5.17
CA ARG A 104 -4.57 7.68 6.25
C ARG A 104 -5.55 7.56 7.40
N GLU A 105 -6.85 7.62 7.12
CA GLU A 105 -7.91 7.50 8.14
C GLU A 105 -7.75 6.19 8.93
N THR A 106 -7.48 5.08 8.24
CA THR A 106 -7.22 3.78 8.89
C THR A 106 -5.96 3.80 9.77
N LEU A 107 -4.89 4.47 9.33
CA LEU A 107 -3.66 4.60 10.12
C LEU A 107 -3.90 5.45 11.37
N GLU A 108 -4.67 6.53 11.27
CA GLU A 108 -5.03 7.38 12.42
C GLU A 108 -5.79 6.59 13.50
N GLU A 109 -6.60 5.61 13.09
CA GLU A 109 -7.35 4.73 14.00
C GLU A 109 -6.52 3.58 14.58
N THR A 110 -5.55 3.07 13.83
CA THR A 110 -4.93 1.77 14.15
C THR A 110 -3.46 1.85 14.55
N ALA A 111 -2.75 2.91 14.18
CA ALA A 111 -1.31 2.97 14.35
C ALA A 111 -0.90 2.93 15.82
N PRO A 112 0.17 2.19 16.16
CA PRO A 112 0.67 2.11 17.53
C PRO A 112 1.19 3.46 18.05
N CYS A 113 1.63 4.33 17.14
CA CYS A 113 2.04 5.71 17.41
C CYS A 113 1.96 6.56 16.13
N PRO A 114 1.96 7.90 16.24
CA PRO A 114 1.94 8.81 15.08
C PRO A 114 3.09 8.55 14.08
N ASP A 115 4.30 8.30 14.58
CA ASP A 115 5.47 8.02 13.75
C ASP A 115 5.30 6.73 12.91
N ALA A 116 4.55 5.74 13.41
CA ALA A 116 4.21 4.55 12.63
C ALA A 116 3.20 4.88 11.52
N ALA A 117 2.22 5.75 11.77
CA ALA A 117 1.30 6.23 10.74
C ALA A 117 2.08 6.95 9.62
N ASP A 118 2.97 7.88 9.97
CA ASP A 118 3.80 8.61 9.02
C ASP A 118 4.69 7.67 8.21
N PHE A 119 5.32 6.68 8.87
CA PHE A 119 6.14 5.66 8.21
C PHE A 119 5.40 4.94 7.07
N PHE A 120 4.15 4.52 7.30
CA PHE A 120 3.33 3.84 6.30
C PHE A 120 2.83 4.80 5.23
N LEU A 121 2.39 6.00 5.62
CA LEU A 121 1.83 6.99 4.73
C LEU A 121 2.85 7.48 3.68
N GLU A 122 4.09 7.75 4.10
CA GLU A 122 5.17 8.13 3.19
C GLU A 122 5.43 7.05 2.12
N ARG A 123 5.39 5.79 2.52
CA ARG A 123 5.58 4.63 1.62
C ARG A 123 4.38 4.49 0.68
N ALA A 124 3.16 4.55 1.23
CA ALA A 124 1.92 4.50 0.47
C ALA A 124 1.86 5.59 -0.60
N ALA A 125 2.18 6.84 -0.24
CA ALA A 125 2.18 7.96 -1.17
C ALA A 125 3.20 7.76 -2.32
N ARG A 126 4.41 7.27 -2.02
CA ARG A 126 5.42 6.96 -3.04
C ARG A 126 4.97 5.83 -3.98
N ILE A 127 4.41 4.76 -3.42
CA ILE A 127 3.88 3.62 -4.20
C ILE A 127 2.71 4.09 -5.08
N GLY A 128 1.75 4.81 -4.51
CA GLY A 128 0.59 5.35 -5.22
C GLY A 128 1.00 6.28 -6.36
N LYS A 129 1.94 7.19 -6.12
CA LYS A 129 2.51 8.07 -7.15
C LYS A 129 3.17 7.27 -8.29
N SER A 130 3.97 6.26 -7.95
CA SER A 130 4.65 5.40 -8.93
C SER A 130 3.65 4.61 -9.79
N LEU A 131 2.62 4.03 -9.17
CA LEU A 131 1.55 3.34 -9.88
C LEU A 131 0.77 4.29 -10.78
N LYS A 132 0.31 5.43 -10.26
CA LYS A 132 -0.41 6.45 -11.04
C LYS A 132 0.40 6.89 -12.27
N LEU A 133 1.69 7.15 -12.11
CA LEU A 133 2.58 7.49 -13.22
C LEU A 133 2.73 6.33 -14.24
N ALA A 134 2.87 5.10 -13.76
CA ALA A 134 3.02 3.94 -14.66
C ALA A 134 1.74 3.66 -15.47
N LEU A 135 0.57 3.87 -14.87
CA LEU A 135 -0.72 3.64 -15.52
C LEU A 135 -1.09 4.77 -16.49
N PHE A 136 -0.91 6.03 -16.09
CA PHE A 136 -1.48 7.17 -16.81
C PHE A 136 -0.45 8.10 -17.47
N GLY A 137 0.85 7.90 -17.20
CA GLY A 137 1.90 8.80 -17.69
C GLY A 137 1.97 10.12 -16.92
N LEU A 138 2.77 11.06 -17.43
CA LEU A 138 2.87 12.42 -16.88
C LEU A 138 1.69 13.26 -17.38
N PRO A 139 1.06 14.08 -16.52
CA PRO A 139 0.09 15.08 -16.98
C PRO A 139 0.75 15.95 -18.07
N GLY A 140 0.18 15.96 -19.28
CA GLY A 140 0.67 16.78 -20.40
C GLY A 140 1.59 16.09 -21.41
N LEU A 141 1.91 14.79 -21.25
CA LEU A 141 2.43 13.98 -22.36
C LEU A 141 1.27 13.15 -22.90
N ALA A 142 0.51 13.74 -23.83
CA ALA A 142 -0.39 12.97 -24.67
C ALA A 142 0.41 11.83 -25.31
N ARG A 143 -0.13 10.61 -25.25
CA ARG A 143 0.30 9.56 -26.16
C ARG A 143 -0.49 9.79 -27.45
N ASP A 144 0.20 10.31 -28.46
CA ASP A 144 -0.28 10.32 -29.85
C ASP A 144 -0.62 8.89 -30.32
#